data_AF-A0A037ZRQ4-F1
#
_entry.id   AF-A0A037ZRQ4-F1
#
_cell.length_a   1.000
_cell.length_b   1.000
_cell.length_c   1.000
_cell.angle_alpha   90.00
_cell.angle_beta   90.00
_cell.angle_gamma   90.00
#
_symmetry.space_group_name_H-M   'P 1'
#
loop_
_entity.id
_entity.type
_entity.pdbx_description
1 polymer ?
#
loop_
_entity_poly.entity_id
_entity_poly.type
_entity_poly.pdbx_seq_one_letter_code
_entity_poly.pdbx_strand_id
1 'polypeptide(L)'
;MIKARVFLVAAFLPLPLSAGGWAAFEERCLLPYSQIFAPHADGLQALDGDGRFALPGGDVLILGDFEACAVENGPEIAGAFETWLEREIAAGRFLRDEDGSALSTTWREPRMRVTLMPETNTVIAEETDLES
;
A
#
# COMPACT_ATOMS: atom_id res chain seq x y z
N MET A 1 -32.07 30.90 -36.30
CA MET A 1 -31.65 29.56 -35.80
C MET A 1 -30.29 29.72 -35.13
N ILE A 2 -30.23 29.71 -33.80
CA ILE A 2 -29.01 29.98 -33.02
C ILE A 2 -28.43 28.63 -32.57
N LYS A 3 -27.25 28.29 -33.08
CA LYS A 3 -26.47 27.11 -32.64
C LYS A 3 -25.74 27.44 -31.35
N ALA A 4 -26.25 26.96 -30.22
CA ALA A 4 -25.52 27.00 -28.96
C ALA A 4 -24.42 25.92 -28.99
N ARG A 5 -23.16 26.35 -28.94
CA ARG A 5 -22.01 25.45 -28.75
C ARG A 5 -21.84 25.21 -27.26
N VAL A 6 -22.09 23.98 -26.82
CA VAL A 6 -21.74 23.51 -25.48
C VAL A 6 -20.21 23.37 -25.43
N PHE A 7 -19.55 24.29 -24.73
CA PHE A 7 -18.15 24.12 -24.34
C PHE A 7 -18.12 23.22 -23.12
N LEU A 8 -17.75 21.96 -23.33
CA LEU A 8 -17.43 21.04 -22.24
C LEU A 8 -16.05 21.48 -21.70
N VAL A 9 -16.05 22.22 -20.60
CA VAL A 9 -14.81 22.50 -19.85
C VAL A 9 -14.42 21.19 -19.18
N ALA A 10 -13.44 20.49 -19.75
CA ALA A 10 -12.74 19.43 -19.06
C ALA A 10 -12.05 20.05 -17.86
N ALA A 11 -12.65 19.92 -16.67
CA ALA A 11 -11.99 20.23 -15.43
C ALA A 11 -10.80 19.29 -15.31
N PHE A 12 -9.59 19.81 -15.55
CA PHE A 12 -8.35 19.22 -15.08
C PHE A 12 -8.43 19.23 -13.56
N LEU A 13 -9.02 18.18 -13.00
CA LEU A 13 -8.94 17.93 -11.58
C LEU A 13 -7.46 17.68 -11.28
N PRO A 14 -6.81 18.49 -10.43
CA PRO A 14 -5.46 18.20 -9.99
C PRO A 14 -5.51 16.82 -9.33
N LEU A 15 -4.84 15.85 -9.95
CA LEU A 15 -4.53 14.57 -9.32
C LEU A 15 -3.89 14.91 -7.97
N PRO A 16 -4.31 14.31 -6.84
CA PRO A 16 -3.72 14.58 -5.55
C PRO A 16 -2.25 14.15 -5.59
N LEU A 17 -1.38 15.11 -5.86
CA LEU A 17 0.08 14.98 -5.88
C LEU A 17 0.61 14.95 -4.43
N SER A 18 0.02 14.08 -3.60
CA SER A 18 0.37 13.84 -2.20
C SER A 18 -0.11 12.46 -1.73
N ALA A 19 -0.21 11.49 -2.63
CA ALA A 19 -0.15 10.10 -2.18
C ALA A 19 1.31 9.85 -1.76
N GLY A 20 1.65 10.15 -0.50
CA GLY A 20 2.96 9.80 0.08
C GLY A 20 3.20 8.29 0.03
N GLY A 21 4.40 7.81 0.35
CA GLY A 21 4.75 6.40 0.18
C GLY A 21 3.75 5.43 0.81
N TRP A 22 3.18 5.78 1.97
CA TRP A 22 2.12 4.98 2.59
C TRP A 22 0.87 4.84 1.71
N ALA A 23 0.38 5.93 1.12
CA ALA A 23 -0.84 5.88 0.31
C ALA A 23 -0.64 5.04 -0.96
N ALA A 24 0.53 5.15 -1.59
CA ALA A 24 0.89 4.29 -2.71
C ALA A 24 1.05 2.83 -2.26
N PHE A 25 1.67 2.56 -1.12
CA PHE A 25 1.76 1.22 -0.55
C PHE A 25 0.38 0.60 -0.26
N GLU A 26 -0.54 1.37 0.34
CA GLU A 26 -1.90 0.92 0.63
C GLU A 26 -2.65 0.60 -0.67
N GLU A 27 -2.57 1.48 -1.68
CA GLU A 27 -3.20 1.29 -2.99
C GLU A 27 -2.63 0.09 -3.75
N ARG A 28 -1.30 -0.06 -3.78
CA ARG A 28 -0.61 -1.02 -4.65
C ARG A 28 -0.39 -2.38 -4.03
N CYS A 29 -0.52 -2.50 -2.72
CA CYS A 29 -0.19 -3.73 -2.00
C CYS A 29 -1.28 -4.15 -1.02
N LEU A 30 -1.62 -3.31 -0.04
CA LEU A 30 -2.60 -3.70 0.98
C LEU A 30 -4.00 -3.93 0.39
N LEU A 31 -4.47 -3.06 -0.50
CA LEU A 31 -5.77 -3.22 -1.14
C LEU A 31 -5.82 -4.46 -2.06
N PRO A 32 -4.85 -4.70 -2.96
CA PRO A 32 -4.78 -5.93 -3.74
C PRO A 32 -4.78 -7.19 -2.88
N TYR A 33 -3.93 -7.28 -1.86
CA TYR A 33 -3.94 -8.41 -0.92
C TYR A 33 -5.31 -8.53 -0.23
N SER A 34 -5.93 -7.42 0.19
CA SER A 34 -7.28 -7.41 0.76
C SER A 34 -8.36 -7.94 -0.19
N GLN A 35 -8.06 -8.12 -1.48
CA GLN A 35 -8.96 -8.61 -2.52
C GLN A 35 -8.46 -9.89 -3.21
N ILE A 36 -7.35 -10.47 -2.75
CA ILE A 36 -6.71 -11.66 -3.36
C ILE A 36 -6.26 -11.37 -4.80
N PHE A 37 -5.70 -10.17 -5.00
CA PHE A 37 -5.02 -9.77 -6.22
C PHE A 37 -3.54 -9.53 -5.94
N ALA A 38 -2.70 -9.79 -6.94
CA ALA A 38 -1.28 -9.50 -6.86
C ALA A 38 -1.03 -7.99 -6.71
N PRO A 39 -0.01 -7.59 -5.92
CA PRO A 39 0.49 -6.22 -5.93
C PRO A 39 0.90 -5.76 -7.33
N HIS A 40 0.86 -4.45 -7.58
CA HIS A 40 1.12 -3.92 -8.92
C HIS A 40 1.83 -2.56 -8.95
N ALA A 41 2.70 -2.37 -9.93
CA ALA A 41 3.51 -1.16 -10.10
C ALA A 41 3.08 -0.29 -11.29
N ASP A 42 1.85 -0.44 -11.79
CA ASP A 42 1.38 0.29 -12.98
C ASP A 42 1.60 1.80 -12.87
N GLY A 43 2.29 2.38 -13.85
CA GLY A 43 2.57 3.82 -13.87
C GLY A 43 3.62 4.31 -12.87
N LEU A 44 4.28 3.43 -12.12
CA LEU A 44 5.45 3.78 -11.30
C LEU A 44 6.73 3.75 -12.13
N GLN A 45 7.68 4.61 -11.77
CA GLN A 45 9.00 4.61 -12.38
C GLN A 45 9.87 3.54 -11.71
N ALA A 46 10.33 2.54 -12.47
CA ALA A 46 11.32 1.60 -11.97
C ALA A 46 12.65 2.33 -11.64
N LEU A 47 13.21 2.02 -10.48
CA LEU A 47 14.54 2.49 -10.06
C LEU A 47 15.65 1.60 -10.61
N ASP A 48 15.38 0.30 -10.68
CA ASP A 48 16.28 -0.74 -11.17
C ASP A 48 15.48 -1.92 -11.76
N GLY A 49 16.17 -3.03 -12.06
CA GLY A 49 15.56 -4.24 -12.60
C GLY A 49 14.99 -5.20 -11.55
N ASP A 50 15.10 -4.87 -10.26
CA ASP A 50 14.89 -5.80 -9.14
C ASP A 50 13.57 -5.54 -8.41
N GLY A 51 12.55 -5.06 -9.14
CA GLY A 51 11.21 -4.82 -8.56
C GLY A 51 11.12 -3.59 -7.65
N ARG A 52 12.06 -2.64 -7.76
CA ARG A 52 12.07 -1.40 -6.96
C ARG A 52 11.54 -0.23 -7.78
N PHE A 53 10.61 0.54 -7.20
CA PHE A 53 9.89 1.61 -7.87
C PHE A 53 9.91 2.89 -7.05
N ALA A 54 10.15 4.01 -7.73
CA ALA A 54 10.15 5.33 -7.12
C ALA A 54 8.72 5.74 -6.76
N LEU A 55 8.54 6.20 -5.52
CA LEU A 55 7.31 6.83 -5.04
C LEU A 55 7.53 8.33 -4.80
N PRO A 56 6.46 9.13 -4.74
CA PRO A 56 6.55 10.52 -4.30
C PRO A 56 7.23 10.64 -2.93
N GLY A 57 8.01 11.70 -2.73
CA GLY A 57 8.69 11.95 -1.44
C GLY A 57 10.05 11.27 -1.27
N GLY A 58 10.49 10.47 -2.25
CA GLY A 58 11.75 9.71 -2.15
C GLY A 58 11.58 8.31 -1.55
N ASP A 59 10.33 7.94 -1.27
CA ASP A 59 9.97 6.60 -0.81
C ASP A 59 10.17 5.58 -1.94
N VAL A 60 10.34 4.31 -1.58
CA VAL A 60 10.53 3.23 -2.55
C VAL A 60 9.50 2.14 -2.29
N LEU A 61 8.76 1.76 -3.32
CA LEU A 61 7.96 0.54 -3.34
C LEU A 61 8.84 -0.61 -3.82
N ILE A 62 8.79 -1.74 -3.13
CA ILE A 62 9.50 -2.96 -3.51
C ILE A 62 8.45 -4.04 -3.75
N LEU A 63 8.39 -4.58 -4.96
CA LEU A 63 7.59 -5.75 -5.29
C LEU A 63 8.55 -6.94 -5.41
N GLY A 64 8.51 -7.85 -4.43
CA GLY A 64 9.35 -9.05 -4.41
C GLY A 64 8.79 -10.19 -5.25
N ASP A 65 9.64 -11.18 -5.55
CA ASP A 65 9.31 -12.36 -6.36
C ASP A 65 8.31 -13.34 -5.69
N PHE A 66 8.05 -13.20 -4.38
CA PHE A 66 7.29 -14.17 -3.57
C PHE A 66 6.28 -13.49 -2.64
N GLU A 67 5.20 -12.94 -3.21
CA GLU A 67 3.99 -12.55 -2.44
C GLU A 67 4.24 -11.53 -1.31
N ALA A 68 5.37 -10.82 -1.36
CA ALA A 68 5.71 -9.74 -0.45
C ALA A 68 5.82 -8.42 -1.20
N CYS A 69 5.18 -7.39 -0.67
CA CYS A 69 5.37 -6.01 -1.09
C CYS A 69 5.84 -5.18 0.10
N ALA A 70 6.80 -4.30 -0.12
CA ALA A 70 7.32 -3.41 0.91
C ALA A 70 7.33 -1.94 0.49
N VAL A 71 7.35 -1.06 1.49
CA VAL A 71 7.62 0.36 1.32
C VAL A 71 8.71 0.81 2.31
N GLU A 72 9.69 1.58 1.83
CA GLU A 72 10.84 2.04 2.62
C GLU A 72 11.11 3.55 2.43
N ASN A 73 12.03 4.07 3.26
CA ASN A 73 12.67 5.39 3.18
C ASN A 73 11.83 6.63 3.56
N GLY A 74 10.56 6.48 3.89
CA GLY A 74 9.73 7.60 4.32
C GLY A 74 9.73 7.79 5.84
N PRO A 75 10.18 8.93 6.39
CA PRO A 75 10.19 9.16 7.86
C PRO A 75 8.79 9.08 8.48
N GLU A 76 7.75 9.20 7.65
CA GLU A 76 6.35 9.12 8.06
C GLU A 76 5.76 7.70 7.97
N ILE A 77 6.47 6.73 7.40
CA ILE A 77 5.95 5.36 7.16
C ILE A 77 5.56 4.67 8.47
N ALA A 78 6.44 4.67 9.48
CA ALA A 78 6.11 4.07 10.78
C ALA A 78 4.87 4.72 11.43
N GLY A 79 4.78 6.06 11.39
CA GLY A 79 3.63 6.78 11.94
C GLY A 79 2.33 6.50 11.17
N ALA A 80 2.43 6.38 9.84
CA ALA A 80 1.31 6.02 8.98
C ALA A 80 0.85 4.58 9.20
N PHE A 81 1.79 3.64 9.36
CA PHE A 81 1.51 2.26 9.72
C PHE A 81 0.75 2.15 11.04
N GLU A 82 1.25 2.82 12.09
CA GLU A 82 0.60 2.79 13.41
C GLU A 82 -0.81 3.38 13.35
N THR A 83 -0.99 4.52 12.65
CA THR A 83 -2.30 5.15 12.45
C THR A 83 -3.26 4.26 11.65
N TRP A 84 -2.75 3.59 10.61
CA TRP A 84 -3.52 2.62 9.83
C TRP A 84 -3.92 1.43 10.71
N LEU A 85 -2.98 0.84 11.44
CA LEU A 85 -3.20 -0.35 12.23
C LEU A 85 -4.22 -0.12 13.35
N GLU A 86 -4.15 1.00 14.05
CA GLU A 86 -5.16 1.38 15.05
C GLU A 86 -6.57 1.44 14.46
N ARG A 87 -6.71 2.04 13.27
CA ARG A 87 -7.98 2.12 12.54
C ARG A 87 -8.46 0.72 12.13
N GLU A 88 -7.58 -0.11 11.61
CA GLU A 88 -7.90 -1.46 11.15
C GLU A 88 -8.30 -2.40 12.29
N ILE A 89 -7.63 -2.30 13.45
CA ILE A 89 -7.98 -3.01 14.69
C ILE A 89 -9.34 -2.54 15.21
N ALA A 90 -9.57 -1.22 15.27
CA ALA A 90 -10.86 -0.67 15.69
C ALA A 90 -12.02 -1.13 14.80
N ALA A 91 -11.75 -1.38 13.52
CA ALA A 91 -12.71 -1.94 12.58
C ALA A 91 -12.81 -3.47 12.61
N GLY A 92 -12.02 -4.15 13.46
CA GLY A 92 -12.00 -5.60 13.59
C GLY A 92 -11.43 -6.33 12.37
N ARG A 93 -10.68 -5.65 11.51
CA ARG A 93 -10.09 -6.24 10.29
C ARG A 93 -8.69 -6.80 10.51
N PHE A 94 -7.99 -6.33 11.54
CA PHE A 94 -6.64 -6.77 11.91
C PHE A 94 -6.53 -6.99 13.42
N LEU A 95 -5.55 -7.80 13.82
CA LEU A 95 -5.08 -7.99 15.19
C LEU A 95 -3.57 -7.78 15.22
N ARG A 96 -3.04 -7.26 16.33
CA ARG A 96 -1.59 -7.32 16.58
C ARG A 96 -1.20 -8.72 17.03
N ASP A 97 -0.12 -9.20 16.46
CA ASP A 97 0.55 -10.43 16.89
C ASP A 97 1.64 -10.12 17.93
N GLU A 98 2.18 -11.16 18.56
CA GLU A 98 3.19 -11.04 19.63
C GLU A 98 4.51 -10.44 19.12
N ASP A 99 4.83 -10.63 17.85
CA ASP A 99 6.02 -10.08 17.18
C ASP A 99 5.85 -8.61 16.74
N GLY A 100 4.68 -8.01 17.02
CA GLY A 100 4.35 -6.64 16.63
C GLY A 100 3.82 -6.50 15.19
N SER A 101 3.70 -7.59 14.44
CA SER A 101 3.03 -7.60 13.15
C SER A 101 1.51 -7.46 13.27
N ALA A 102 0.85 -7.15 12.17
CA ALA A 102 -0.58 -7.05 12.05
C ALA A 102 -1.12 -8.17 11.17
N LEU A 103 -1.97 -9.04 11.73
CA LEU A 103 -2.60 -10.15 11.03
C LEU A 103 -4.05 -9.84 10.72
N SER A 104 -4.44 -9.98 9.45
CA SER A 104 -5.84 -9.80 9.02
C SER A 104 -6.76 -10.81 9.71
N THR A 105 -7.95 -10.41 10.16
CA THR A 105 -8.91 -11.29 10.88
C THR A 105 -9.82 -12.10 9.97
N THR A 106 -9.85 -11.78 8.69
CA THR A 106 -10.74 -12.44 7.73
C THR A 106 -10.32 -13.90 7.60
N TRP A 107 -11.24 -14.83 7.85
CA TRP A 107 -11.02 -16.27 7.64
C TRP A 107 -11.04 -16.59 6.14
N ARG A 108 -9.89 -16.38 5.50
CA ARG A 108 -9.63 -16.71 4.10
C ARG A 108 -8.15 -17.04 3.93
N GLU A 109 -7.85 -17.93 2.99
CA GLU A 109 -6.48 -18.22 2.57
C GLU A 109 -6.17 -17.48 1.26
N PRO A 110 -5.01 -16.81 1.17
CA PRO A 110 -4.07 -16.51 2.25
C PRO A 110 -4.55 -15.38 3.19
N ARG A 111 -4.05 -15.36 4.43
CA ARG A 111 -4.18 -14.19 5.32
C ARG A 111 -3.15 -13.15 4.93
N MET A 112 -3.46 -11.88 5.17
CA MET A 112 -2.46 -10.81 5.08
C MET A 112 -1.77 -10.61 6.43
N ARG A 113 -0.44 -10.57 6.41
CA ARG A 113 0.43 -10.09 7.49
C ARG A 113 1.07 -8.77 7.07
N VAL A 114 1.13 -7.80 7.98
CA VAL A 114 1.81 -6.52 7.75
C VAL A 114 2.77 -6.25 8.89
N THR A 115 4.06 -6.10 8.58
CA THR A 115 5.14 -6.01 9.56
C THR A 115 5.91 -4.72 9.38
N LEU A 116 6.10 -3.96 10.46
CA LEU A 116 7.03 -2.84 10.50
C LEU A 116 8.41 -3.32 10.97
N MET A 117 9.43 -3.11 10.16
CA MET A 117 10.84 -3.28 10.52
C MET A 117 11.39 -1.94 11.00
N PRO A 118 11.48 -1.70 12.32
CA PRO A 118 11.85 -0.38 12.86
C PRO A 118 13.30 0.02 12.53
N GLU A 119 14.20 -0.94 12.32
CA GLU A 119 15.60 -0.70 12.03
C GLU A 119 15.84 -0.09 10.65
N THR A 120 15.01 -0.45 9.67
CA THR A 120 15.05 0.07 8.30
C THR A 120 13.90 1.04 8.00
N ASN A 121 12.95 1.19 8.94
CA ASN A 121 11.70 1.91 8.73
C ASN A 121 10.98 1.43 7.45
N THR A 122 10.94 0.10 7.29
CA THR A 122 10.31 -0.58 6.17
C THR A 122 9.02 -1.21 6.65
N VAL A 123 7.94 -1.07 5.90
CA VAL A 123 6.71 -1.85 6.13
C VAL A 123 6.56 -2.87 5.03
N ILE A 124 6.35 -4.11 5.42
CA ILE A 124 6.19 -5.26 4.53
C ILE A 124 4.77 -5.77 4.68
N ALA A 125 4.09 -6.01 3.57
CA ALA A 125 2.85 -6.76 3.49
C ALA A 125 3.11 -8.06 2.75
N GLU A 126 2.68 -9.16 3.34
CA GLU A 126 2.87 -10.51 2.78
C GLU A 126 1.62 -11.37 2.97
N GLU A 127 1.46 -12.33 2.08
CA GLU A 127 0.50 -13.42 2.23
C GLU A 127 1.07 -14.48 3.19
N THR A 128 0.25 -14.97 4.12
CA THR A 128 0.62 -15.98 5.12
C THR A 128 -0.45 -17.06 5.20
N ASP A 129 0.00 -18.31 5.34
CA ASP A 129 -0.88 -19.47 5.47
C ASP A 129 -1.58 -19.49 6.83
N LEU A 130 -2.80 -20.04 6.88
CA LEU A 130 -3.60 -20.15 8.12
C LEU A 130 -2.97 -21.05 9.19
N GLU A 131 -2.09 -21.97 8.80
CA GLU A 131 -1.47 -22.96 9.70
C GLU A 131 -0.13 -22.50 10.32
N SER A 132 0.27 -21.25 10.06
CA SER A 132 1.56 -20.68 10.51
C SER A 132 1.56 -20.28 11.98
#